data_AF-A0A926HDM7-F1
#
_entry.id   AF-A0A926HDM7-F1
#
_cell.length_a   1.000
_cell.length_b   1.000
_cell.length_c   1.000
_cell.angle_alpha   90.00
_cell.angle_beta   90.00
_cell.angle_gamma   90.00
#
_symmetry.space_group_name_H-M   'P 1'
#
loop_
_entity.id
_entity.type
_entity.pdbx_description
1 polymer ?
#
loop_
_entity_poly.entity_id
_entity_poly.type
_entity_poly.pdbx_seq_one_letter_code
_entity_poly.pdbx_strand_id
1 'polypeptide(L)' 'RVWGYSFLGNTRTVDVHVNRLRQKLAAANELCGEMVGTEWKQGYKFIVPKEHAVGAKPT' A
#
# COMPACT_ATOMS: atom_id res chain seq x y z
N ARG A 1 -16.51 -1.96 -5.40
CA ARG A 1 -16.00 -1.15 -6.53
C ARG A 1 -14.53 -0.83 -6.23
N VAL A 2 -13.58 -1.40 -6.98
CA VAL A 2 -12.14 -1.11 -6.81
C VAL A 2 -11.74 -0.20 -7.97
N TRP A 3 -11.18 0.97 -7.70
CA TRP A 3 -10.80 1.97 -8.72
C TRP A 3 -11.89 2.28 -9.77
N GLY A 4 -13.13 2.49 -9.33
CA GLY A 4 -14.20 2.85 -10.27
C GLY A 4 -14.79 1.67 -11.06
N TYR A 5 -14.20 0.47 -10.99
CA TYR A 5 -14.70 -0.75 -11.63
C TYR A 5 -15.51 -1.61 -10.67
N SER A 6 -16.61 -2.17 -11.16
CA SER A 6 -17.37 -3.21 -10.46
C SER A 6 -16.60 -4.53 -10.55
N PHE A 7 -15.80 -4.81 -9.53
CA PHE A 7 -15.18 -6.12 -9.38
C PHE A 7 -16.19 -7.09 -8.76
N LEU A 8 -16.61 -8.08 -9.54
CA LEU A 8 -17.53 -9.16 -9.14
C LEU A 8 -16.85 -10.30 -8.36
N GLY A 9 -15.56 -10.17 -8.05
CA GLY A 9 -14.76 -11.21 -7.38
C GLY A 9 -14.67 -11.06 -5.86
N ASN A 10 -14.15 -12.12 -5.22
CA ASN A 10 -13.95 -12.22 -3.77
C ASN A 10 -12.86 -11.24 -3.31
N THR A 11 -13.12 -10.47 -2.26
CA THR A 11 -12.18 -9.51 -1.64
C THR A 11 -10.81 -10.13 -1.33
N ARG A 12 -10.75 -11.45 -1.12
CA ARG A 12 -9.51 -12.23 -0.92
C ARG A 12 -8.46 -12.09 -2.04
N THR A 13 -8.86 -11.76 -3.28
CA THR A 13 -7.87 -11.55 -4.36
C THR A 13 -7.10 -10.24 -4.17
N VAL A 14 -7.71 -9.24 -3.55
CA VAL A 14 -7.07 -7.95 -3.28
C VAL A 14 -5.94 -8.13 -2.28
N ASP A 15 -6.16 -8.84 -1.18
CA ASP A 15 -5.13 -9.16 -0.19
C ASP A 15 -3.92 -9.87 -0.81
N VAL A 16 -4.15 -10.86 -1.70
CA VAL A 16 -3.06 -11.57 -2.39
C VAL A 16 -2.26 -10.62 -3.27
N HIS A 17 -2.93 -9.75 -4.03
CA HIS A 17 -2.24 -8.79 -4.89
C HIS A 17 -1.47 -7.74 -4.07
N VAL A 18 -2.02 -7.27 -2.95
CA VAL A 18 -1.34 -6.32 -2.06
C VAL A 18 -0.13 -6.97 -1.39
N ASN A 19 -0.24 -8.21 -0.91
CA ASN A 19 0.90 -8.94 -0.34
C ASN A 19 1.99 -9.18 -1.38
N ARG A 20 1.63 -9.57 -2.61
CA ARG A 20 2.60 -9.75 -3.70
C ARG A 20 3.27 -8.44 -4.09
N LEU A 21 2.53 -7.33 -4.08
CA LEU A 21 3.07 -5.99 -4.31
C LEU A 21 4.08 -5.61 -3.23
N ARG A 22 3.74 -5.81 -1.95
CA ARG A 22 4.66 -5.57 -0.82
C ARG A 22 5.96 -6.35 -0.95
N GLN A 23 5.90 -7.63 -1.31
CA GLN A 23 7.09 -8.46 -1.51
C GLN A 23 7.97 -7.94 -2.65
N LYS A 24 7.37 -7.54 -3.78
CA LYS A 24 8.12 -6.98 -4.91
C LYS A 24 8.77 -5.64 -4.57
N LEU A 25 8.05 -4.78 -3.84
CA LEU A 25 8.57 -3.48 -3.41
C LEU A 25 9.68 -3.65 -2.39
N ALA A 26 9.51 -4.53 -1.40
CA ALA A 26 10.53 -4.84 -0.41
C ALA A 26 11.81 -5.42 -1.04
N ALA A 27 11.68 -6.23 -2.10
CA ALA A 27 12.83 -6.75 -2.84
C ALA A 27 13.60 -5.65 -3.62
N ALA A 28 12.93 -4.56 -4.01
CA ALA A 28 13.56 -3.43 -4.69
C ALA A 28 14.14 -2.41 -3.70
N ASN A 29 13.43 -2.16 -2.60
CA ASN A 29 13.82 -1.29 -1.49
C ASN A 29 12.95 -1.61 -0.27
N GLU A 30 13.57 -1.94 0.87
CA GLU A 30 12.85 -2.29 2.10
C GLU A 30 11.87 -1.20 2.53
N LEU A 31 12.21 0.07 2.33
CA LEU A 31 11.35 1.22 2.63
C LEU A 31 10.11 1.30 1.73
N CYS A 32 10.21 0.80 0.48
CA CYS A 32 9.08 0.81 -0.46
C CYS A 32 7.99 -0.21 -0.07
N GLY A 33 8.37 -1.31 0.59
CA GLY A 33 7.42 -2.29 1.12
C GLY A 33 6.50 -1.69 2.19
N GLU A 34 7.02 -0.76 2.98
CA GLU A 34 6.28 -0.08 4.06
C GLU A 34 5.34 1.02 3.56
N MET A 35 5.45 1.42 2.29
CA MET A 35 4.59 2.46 1.71
C MET A 35 3.13 2.03 1.58
N VAL A 36 2.84 0.72 1.59
CA VAL A 36 1.46 0.22 1.54
C VAL A 36 1.02 -0.14 2.95
N GLY A 37 0.33 0.78 3.62
CA GLY A 37 -0.22 0.60 4.97
C GLY A 37 -1.58 -0.12 4.96
N THR A 38 -1.87 -0.84 6.05
CA THR A 38 -3.19 -1.44 6.30
C THR A 38 -3.94 -0.62 7.35
N GLU A 39 -5.12 -0.10 6.99
CA GLU A 39 -6.06 0.50 7.93
C GLU A 39 -7.15 -0.53 8.25
N TRP A 40 -7.12 -1.06 9.49
CA TRP A 40 -8.04 -2.10 9.92
C TRP A 40 -9.49 -1.69 9.70
N LYS A 41 -10.27 -2.58 9.06
CA LYS A 41 -11.69 -2.38 8.69
C LYS A 41 -11.96 -1.33 7.59
N GLN A 42 -10.94 -0.60 7.10
CA GLN A 42 -11.07 0.34 5.97
C GLN A 42 -10.41 -0.18 4.69
N GLY A 43 -9.25 -0.85 4.79
CA GLY A 43 -8.52 -1.40 3.65
C GLY A 43 -7.05 -1.00 3.64
N TYR A 44 -6.55 -0.59 2.47
CA TYR A 44 -5.13 -0.23 2.28
C TYR A 44 -4.97 1.21 1.85
N LYS A 45 -3.87 1.81 2.27
CA LYS A 45 -3.54 3.20 1.99
C LYS A 45 -2.07 3.33 1.64
N PHE A 46 -1.77 4.26 0.75
CA PHE A 46 -0.40 4.63 0.47
C PHE A 46 0.09 5.63 1.51
N ILE A 47 1.20 5.31 2.18
CA ILE A 47 1.85 6.13 3.20
C ILE A 47 3.27 6.46 2.76
N VAL A 48 3.76 7.63 3.15
CA VAL A 48 5.16 8.01 2.95
C VAL A 48 5.95 7.49 4.17
N PRO A 49 6.93 6.59 4.00
CA PRO A 49 7.76 6.10 5.09
C PRO A 49 8.50 7.27 5.74
N LYS A 50 8.65 7.21 7.07
CA LYS A 50 9.18 8.32 7.87
C LYS A 50 10.59 8.76 7.47
N GLU A 51 11.34 7.94 6.74
CA GLU A 51 12.69 8.28 6.26
C GLU A 51 12.69 9.35 5.15
N HIS A 52 11.65 9.42 4.31
CA HIS A 52 11.50 10.48 3.29
C HIS A 52 10.76 11.73 3.79
N ALA A 53 10.12 11.67 4.97
CA ALA A 53 9.41 12.81 5.55
C ALA A 53 10.35 13.90 6.13
N VAL A 54 11.65 13.61 6.26
CA VAL A 54 12.67 14.54 6.77
C VAL A 54 12.95 15.72 5.82
N GLY A 55 12.42 15.70 4.58
CA GLY A 55 12.56 16.80 3.61
C GLY A 55 11.38 17.78 3.53
N ALA A 56 10.23 17.49 4.13
CA ALA A 56 9.04 18.33 4.03
C ALA A 56 8.80 19.10 5.33
N LYS A 57 9.66 20.08 5.64
CA LYS A 57 9.29 21.14 6.58
C LYS A 57 8.20 21.99 5.91
N PRO A 58 6.97 22.06 6.44
CA PRO A 58 6.06 23.13 6.04
C PRO A 58 6.61 24.44 6.61
N THR A 59 6.75 25.43 5.74
CA THR A 59 6.94 26.82 6.13
C THR A 59 5.61 27.39 6.60
#